data_AF-A0A7X9BQU2-F1
#
_entry.id   AF-A0A7X9BQU2-F1
#
_cell.length_a   1.000
_cell.length_b   1.000
_cell.length_c   1.000
_cell.angle_alpha   90.00
_cell.angle_beta   90.00
_cell.angle_gamma   90.00
#
_symmetry.space_group_name_H-M   'P 1'
#
loop_
_entity.id
_entity.type
_entity.pdbx_description
1 polymer ?
#
loop_
_entity_poly.entity_id
_entity_poly.type
_entity_poly.pdbx_seq_one_letter_code
_entity_poly.pdbx_strand_id
1 'polypeptide(L)' 'KQDQVWVTIQAHQNIVAVASLINLSAILLAGNVLPDKKTVDKANEEDITMLGTKLSAFEVVGRMYKLGISGD' A
#
# COMPACT_ATOMS: atom_id res chain seq x y z
N LYS A 1 -1.59 -10.71 -6.46
CA LYS A 1 -0.93 -10.84 -7.79
C LYS A 1 0.29 -9.95 -7.80
N GLN A 2 1.38 -10.36 -8.47
CA GLN A 2 2.66 -9.65 -8.45
C GLN A 2 2.66 -8.26 -9.11
N ASP A 3 1.57 -7.87 -9.78
CA ASP A 3 1.40 -6.56 -10.44
C ASP A 3 0.32 -5.68 -9.78
N GLN A 4 0.03 -5.89 -8.50
CA GLN A 4 -1.01 -5.16 -7.76
C GLN A 4 -0.43 -4.29 -6.65
N VAL A 5 -0.96 -3.07 -6.56
CA VAL A 5 -0.68 -2.12 -5.47
C VAL A 5 -1.95 -1.94 -4.64
N TRP A 6 -1.82 -2.06 -3.32
CA TRP A 6 -2.94 -1.83 -2.41
C TRP A 6 -2.89 -0.41 -1.84
N VAL A 7 -3.88 0.41 -2.22
CA VAL A 7 -4.07 1.75 -1.67
C VAL A 7 -4.93 1.67 -0.41
N THR A 8 -4.42 2.16 0.73
CA THR A 8 -5.13 2.10 2.02
C THR A 8 -4.76 3.25 2.95
N ILE A 9 -5.57 3.48 3.98
CA ILE A 9 -5.24 4.36 5.12
C ILE A 9 -4.84 3.57 6.37
N GLN A 10 -4.92 2.23 6.31
CA GLN A 10 -4.51 1.37 7.41
C GLN A 10 -2.99 1.26 7.43
N ALA A 11 -2.36 1.56 8.57
CA ALA A 11 -0.90 1.52 8.72
C ALA A 11 -0.49 0.73 9.98
N HIS A 12 -0.94 -0.52 10.03
CA HIS A 12 -0.64 -1.47 11.10
C HIS A 12 -0.09 -2.78 10.51
N GLN A 13 0.67 -3.55 11.29
CA GLN A 13 1.31 -4.80 10.88
C GLN A 13 0.46 -5.79 10.07
N ASN A 14 -0.86 -5.88 10.30
CA ASN A 14 -1.70 -6.85 9.58
C ASN A 14 -1.76 -6.60 8.06
N ILE A 15 -1.61 -5.35 7.60
CA ILE A 15 -1.62 -5.06 6.15
C ILE A 15 -0.39 -5.68 5.47
N VAL A 16 0.74 -5.74 6.18
CA VAL A 16 2.00 -6.31 5.69
C VAL A 16 1.86 -7.83 5.59
N ALA A 17 1.32 -8.46 6.64
CA ALA A 17 1.09 -9.91 6.65
C ALA A 17 0.17 -10.35 5.50
N VAL A 18 -0.91 -9.60 5.24
CA VAL A 18 -1.80 -9.87 4.11
C VAL A 18 -1.08 -9.64 2.79
N ALA A 19 -0.38 -8.52 2.62
CA ALA A 19 0.33 -8.21 1.38
C ALA A 19 1.38 -9.27 1.00
N SER A 20 2.11 -9.79 2.00
CA SER A 20 3.03 -10.92 1.85
C SER A 20 2.29 -12.19 1.42
N LEU A 21 1.19 -12.55 2.10
CA LEU A 21 0.41 -13.74 1.81
C LEU A 21 -0.14 -13.79 0.37
N ILE A 22 -0.56 -12.65 -0.18
CA ILE A 22 -1.12 -12.56 -1.55
C ILE A 22 -0.12 -12.03 -2.59
N ASN A 23 1.14 -11.88 -2.21
CA ASN A 23 2.26 -11.50 -3.06
C ASN A 23 1.99 -10.19 -3.84
N LEU A 24 1.64 -9.13 -3.11
CA LEU A 24 1.47 -7.78 -3.66
C LEU A 24 2.81 -7.13 -3.97
N SER A 25 2.85 -6.26 -4.99
CA SER A 25 4.07 -5.49 -5.31
C SER A 25 4.35 -4.42 -4.26
N ALA A 26 3.30 -3.74 -3.76
CA ALA A 26 3.45 -2.66 -2.80
C ALA A 26 2.13 -2.33 -2.06
N ILE A 27 2.29 -1.63 -0.93
CA ILE A 27 1.21 -0.96 -0.20
C ILE A 27 1.44 0.56 -0.29
N LEU A 28 0.41 1.30 -0.69
CA LEU A 28 0.43 2.77 -0.73
C LEU A 28 -0.48 3.34 0.35
N LEU A 29 0.13 3.98 1.35
CA LEU A 29 -0.54 4.68 2.44
C LEU A 29 -1.02 6.06 1.97
N ALA A 30 -2.33 6.23 1.93
CA ALA A 30 -3.00 7.47 1.54
C ALA A 30 -3.26 8.36 2.77
N GLY A 31 -3.44 9.66 2.53
CA GLY A 31 -3.89 10.62 3.55
C GLY A 31 -2.82 10.97 4.60
N ASN A 32 -1.54 10.94 4.23
CA ASN A 32 -0.42 11.27 5.12
C ASN A 32 -0.34 10.37 6.37
N VAL A 33 -0.87 9.15 6.27
CA VAL A 33 -0.77 8.14 7.32
C VAL A 33 0.67 7.63 7.38
N LEU A 34 1.22 7.57 8.59
CA LEU A 34 2.55 7.06 8.85
C LEU A 34 2.47 5.74 9.63
N PRO A 35 3.12 4.67 9.15
CA PRO A 35 3.23 3.43 9.89
C PRO A 35 4.16 3.62 11.10
N ASP A 36 3.90 2.88 12.16
CA ASP A 36 4.86 2.80 13.27
C ASP A 36 6.13 2.04 12.85
N LYS A 37 7.19 2.20 13.64
CA LYS A 37 8.47 1.53 13.38
C LYS A 37 8.32 0.01 13.25
N LYS A 38 7.45 -0.60 14.06
CA LYS A 38 7.23 -2.05 14.04
C LYS A 38 6.64 -2.52 12.72
N THR A 39 5.72 -1.75 12.16
CA THR A 39 5.10 -2.04 10.87
C THR A 39 6.12 -1.90 9.73
N VAL A 40 6.99 -0.89 9.79
CA VAL A 40 8.09 -0.71 8.81
C VAL A 40 9.11 -1.85 8.90
N ASP A 41 9.53 -2.21 10.12
CA ASP A 41 10.46 -3.32 10.35
C ASP A 41 9.86 -4.61 9.79
N LYS A 42 8.58 -4.88 10.05
CA LYS A 42 7.88 -6.06 9.51
C LYS A 42 7.77 -6.04 7.98
N ALA A 43 7.54 -4.88 7.38
CA ALA A 43 7.50 -4.75 5.92
C ALA A 43 8.85 -5.08 5.27
N ASN A 44 9.96 -4.65 5.89
CA ASN A 44 11.30 -4.99 5.43
C ASN A 44 11.62 -6.48 5.60
N GLU A 45 11.20 -7.10 6.70
CA GLU A 45 11.36 -8.56 6.92
C GLU A 45 10.63 -9.41 5.88
N GLU A 46 9.44 -8.95 5.46
CA GLU A 46 8.56 -9.66 4.52
C GLU A 46 8.79 -9.23 3.05
N ASP A 47 9.80 -8.40 2.78
CA ASP A 47 10.11 -7.83 1.46
C ASP A 47 8.92 -7.10 0.79
N ILE A 48 8.13 -6.40 1.60
CA ILE A 48 6.97 -5.61 1.14
C ILE A 48 7.32 -4.13 1.04
N THR A 49 7.24 -3.59 -0.18
CA THR A 49 7.43 -2.15 -0.41
C THR A 49 6.26 -1.35 0.15
N MET A 50 6.56 -0.36 1.02
CA MET A 50 5.59 0.60 1.53
C MET A 50 5.87 2.00 1.01
N LEU A 51 4.83 2.65 0.46
CA LEU A 51 4.86 4.01 -0.08
C LEU A 51 3.88 4.89 0.70
N GLY A 52 4.13 6.20 0.74
CA GLY A 52 3.25 7.17 1.40
C GLY A 52 2.91 8.35 0.51
N THR A 53 1.68 8.85 0.62
CA THR A 53 1.22 10.06 -0.09
C THR A 53 0.29 10.91 0.78
N LYS A 54 0.29 12.22 0.52
CA LYS A 54 -0.66 13.17 1.15
C LYS A 54 -2.05 13.11 0.52
N LEU A 55 -2.17 12.54 -0.67
CA LEU A 55 -3.45 12.42 -1.38
C LEU A 55 -4.38 11.44 -0.66
N SER A 56 -5.67 11.71 -0.69
CA SER A 56 -6.69 10.73 -0.27
C SER A 56 -6.68 9.49 -1.16
N ALA A 57 -7.21 8.38 -0.66
CA ALA A 57 -7.31 7.15 -1.45
C ALA A 57 -8.10 7.38 -2.75
N PHE A 58 -9.16 8.19 -2.69
CA PHE A 58 -9.97 8.58 -3.85
C PHE A 58 -9.15 9.33 -4.92
N GLU A 59 -8.34 10.30 -4.51
CA GLU A 59 -7.49 11.04 -5.45
C GLU A 59 -6.42 10.16 -6.08
N VAL A 60 -5.83 9.25 -5.29
CA VAL A 60 -4.84 8.27 -5.77
C VAL A 60 -5.47 7.38 -6.85
N VAL A 61 -6.57 6.70 -6.54
CA VAL A 61 -7.21 5.79 -7.51
C VAL A 61 -7.77 6.54 -8.72
N GLY A 62 -8.27 7.76 -8.53
CA GLY A 62 -8.72 8.62 -9.63
C GLY A 62 -7.59 9.03 -10.57
N ARG A 63 -6.38 9.28 -10.06
CA ARG A 63 -5.19 9.54 -10.88
C ARG A 63 -4.71 8.28 -11.59
N MET A 64 -4.67 7.14 -10.88
CA MET A 64 -4.33 5.84 -11.47
C MET A 64 -5.28 5.49 -12.63
N TYR A 65 -6.59 5.67 -12.44
CA TYR A 65 -7.59 5.42 -13.48
C TYR A 65 -7.38 6.30 -14.72
N LYS A 66 -7.06 7.59 -14.54
CA LYS A 66 -6.72 8.49 -15.67
C LYS A 66 -5.47 8.06 -16.44
N LEU A 67 -4.57 7.32 -15.80
CA LEU A 67 -3.38 6.73 -16.43
C LEU A 67 -3.67 5.36 -17.09
N GLY A 68 -4.93 4.90 -17.07
CA GLY A 68 -5.31 3.59 -17.61
C GLY A 68 -5.12 2.43 -16.63
N ILE A 69 -4.84 2.71 -15.35
CA ILE A 69 -4.70 1.69 -14.31
C ILE A 69 -6.04 1.56 -13.58
N SER A 70 -6.72 0.43 -13.77
CA SER A 70 -7.96 0.09 -13.08
C SER A 70 -7.72 -0.95 -11.98
N GLY A 71 -8.64 -0.99 -11.01
CA GLY A 71 -8.75 -2.15 -10.11
C GLY A 71 -9.48 -3.30 -10.81
N ASP A 72 -9.15 -4.53 -10.39
CA ASP A 72 -9.96 -5.73 -10.64
C ASP A 72 -11.06 -5.85 -9.58
#